data_AF-A0A2I0DZW0-F1
#
_entry.id   AF-A0A2I0DZW0-F1
#
_cell.length_a   1.000
_cell.length_b   1.000
_cell.length_c   1.000
_cell.angle_alpha   90.00
_cell.angle_beta   90.00
_cell.angle_gamma   90.00
#
_symmetry.space_group_name_H-M   'P 1'
#
loop_
_entity.id
_entity.type
_entity.pdbx_description
1 polymer ?
#
loop_
_entity_poly.entity_id
_entity_poly.type
_entity_poly.pdbx_seq_one_letter_code
_entity_poly.pdbx_strand_id
1 'polypeptide(L)'
;MSPEEIELYKDAIKIGVPAIVGLSAGLIPYLIERWKISAQRDIENDKGRREIIISFSEALSKNIGSSTAYIAYLLSSDFNSGKGLAEKITESSVKMLESEIDRTRAKALSGIIGNNLVTDALLEYDKYISDVISFLIDPRCSDKVERDRLI
;
A
#
# COMPACT_ATOMS: atom_id res chain seq x y z
N MET A 1 -30.60 -64.72 9.80
CA MET A 1 -30.43 -63.72 10.87
C MET A 1 -30.99 -64.33 12.14
N SER A 2 -30.13 -64.70 13.08
CA SER A 2 -30.56 -65.27 14.36
C SER A 2 -31.13 -64.17 15.26
N PRO A 3 -31.99 -64.51 16.24
CA PRO A 3 -32.53 -63.53 17.19
C PRO A 3 -31.43 -62.75 17.93
N GLU A 4 -30.31 -63.41 18.21
CA GLU A 4 -29.13 -62.86 18.90
C GLU A 4 -28.40 -61.82 18.04
N GLU A 5 -28.31 -62.04 16.72
CA GLU A 5 -27.74 -61.06 15.77
C GLU A 5 -28.60 -59.79 15.67
N ILE A 6 -29.92 -59.91 15.83
CA ILE A 6 -30.86 -58.79 15.78
C ILE A 6 -30.77 -57.95 17.07
N GLU A 7 -30.63 -58.58 18.23
CA GLU A 7 -30.40 -57.89 19.51
C GLU A 7 -29.08 -57.14 19.53
N LEU A 8 -28.00 -57.76 19.05
CA LEU A 8 -26.68 -57.12 18.98
C LEU A 8 -26.69 -55.87 18.08
N TYR A 9 -27.40 -55.94 16.95
CA TYR A 9 -27.57 -54.79 16.05
C TYR A 9 -28.38 -53.66 16.70
N LYS A 10 -29.40 -54.01 17.47
CA LYS A 10 -30.27 -53.05 18.16
C LYS A 10 -29.54 -52.29 19.26
N ASP A 11 -28.65 -52.96 19.98
CA ASP A 11 -27.79 -52.34 21.00
C ASP A 11 -26.67 -51.50 20.37
N ALA A 12 -26.06 -51.97 19.28
CA ALA A 12 -25.09 -51.18 18.53
C ALA A 12 -25.70 -49.85 18.02
N ILE A 13 -26.96 -49.86 17.56
CA ILE A 13 -27.67 -48.65 17.15
C ILE A 13 -28.00 -47.76 18.35
N LYS A 14 -28.47 -48.34 19.46
CA LYS A 14 -28.79 -47.59 20.70
C LYS A 14 -27.59 -46.88 21.30
N ILE A 15 -26.39 -47.44 21.15
CA ILE A 15 -25.15 -46.86 21.69
C ILE A 15 -24.49 -45.95 20.65
N GLY A 16 -24.45 -46.38 19.38
CA GLY A 16 -23.76 -45.69 18.31
C GLY A 16 -24.40 -44.36 17.92
N VAL A 17 -25.74 -44.28 17.85
CA VAL A 17 -26.42 -43.04 17.46
C VAL A 17 -26.21 -41.92 18.50
N PRO A 18 -26.43 -42.12 19.81
CA PRO A 18 -26.15 -41.09 20.81
C PRO A 18 -24.68 -40.68 20.88
N ALA A 19 -23.75 -41.61 20.68
CA ALA A 19 -22.32 -41.31 20.66
C ALA A 19 -21.94 -40.40 19.48
N ILE A 20 -22.48 -40.68 18.28
CA ILE A 20 -22.28 -39.84 17.09
C ILE A 20 -22.91 -38.46 17.29
N VAL A 21 -24.13 -38.39 17.83
CA VAL A 21 -24.81 -37.12 18.14
C VAL A 21 -24.05 -36.32 19.19
N GLY A 22 -23.55 -36.95 20.25
CA GLY A 22 -22.73 -36.30 21.27
C GLY A 22 -21.39 -35.77 20.73
N LEU A 23 -20.72 -36.54 19.87
CA LEU A 23 -19.48 -36.13 19.20
C LEU A 23 -19.73 -34.96 18.25
N SER A 24 -20.77 -35.03 17.43
CA SER A 24 -21.12 -33.95 16.49
C SER A 24 -21.64 -32.69 17.19
N ALA A 25 -22.30 -32.81 18.33
CA ALA A 25 -22.71 -31.68 19.17
C ALA A 25 -21.51 -30.87 19.70
N GLY A 26 -20.34 -31.48 19.89
CA GLY A 26 -19.10 -30.76 20.23
C GLY A 26 -18.29 -30.31 19.00
N LEU A 27 -18.26 -31.12 17.94
CA LEU A 27 -17.43 -30.86 16.76
C LEU A 27 -17.98 -29.72 15.88
N ILE A 28 -19.31 -29.66 15.71
CA ILE A 28 -19.96 -28.65 14.86
C ILE A 28 -19.74 -27.23 15.42
N PRO A 29 -19.97 -26.95 16.71
CA PRO A 29 -19.67 -25.64 17.29
C PRO A 29 -18.19 -25.27 17.16
N TYR A 30 -17.28 -26.22 17.39
CA TYR A 30 -15.84 -26.01 17.25
C TYR A 30 -15.44 -25.62 15.81
N LEU A 31 -16.00 -26.28 14.80
CA LEU A 31 -15.76 -25.95 13.40
C LEU A 31 -16.31 -24.56 13.05
N ILE A 32 -17.51 -24.21 13.55
CA ILE A 32 -18.12 -22.89 13.33
C ILE A 32 -17.28 -21.78 13.99
N GLU A 33 -16.82 -21.96 15.23
CA GLU A 33 -15.93 -21.01 15.90
C GLU A 33 -14.61 -20.84 15.14
N ARG A 34 -14.02 -21.93 14.67
CA ARG A 34 -12.77 -21.88 13.88
C ARG A 34 -12.96 -21.12 12.57
N TRP A 35 -14.08 -21.32 11.88
CA TRP A 35 -14.43 -20.58 10.67
C TRP A 35 -14.65 -19.10 10.96
N LYS A 36 -15.34 -18.77 12.06
CA LYS A 36 -15.58 -17.39 12.48
C LYS A 36 -14.27 -16.65 12.78
N ILE A 37 -13.33 -17.29 13.47
CA ILE A 37 -12.00 -16.73 13.75
C ILE A 37 -11.22 -16.50 12.46
N SER A 38 -11.25 -17.45 11.52
CA SER A 38 -10.60 -17.30 10.21
C SER A 38 -11.19 -16.11 9.44
N ALA A 39 -12.52 -16.04 9.34
CA ALA A 39 -13.20 -14.94 8.66
C ALA A 39 -12.90 -13.58 9.31
N GLN A 40 -12.81 -13.52 10.65
CA GLN A 40 -12.40 -12.30 11.34
C GLN A 40 -10.98 -11.87 11.00
N ARG A 41 -10.02 -12.80 10.93
CA ARG A 41 -8.65 -12.51 10.49
C ARG A 41 -8.59 -12.02 9.05
N ASP A 42 -9.35 -12.62 8.16
CA ASP A 42 -9.38 -12.22 6.75
C ASP A 42 -9.95 -10.79 6.62
N ILE A 43 -11.03 -10.47 7.34
CA ILE A 43 -11.59 -9.13 7.41
C ILE A 43 -10.60 -8.11 7.98
N GLU A 44 -9.85 -8.48 9.03
CA GLU A 44 -8.86 -7.61 9.66
C GLU A 44 -7.65 -7.36 8.75
N ASN A 45 -7.17 -8.39 8.06
CA ASN A 45 -6.13 -8.27 7.03
C ASN A 45 -6.56 -7.37 5.88
N ASP A 46 -7.79 -7.52 5.38
CA ASP A 46 -8.31 -6.67 4.30
C ASP A 46 -8.45 -5.21 4.74
N LYS A 47 -8.89 -4.96 5.98
CA LYS A 47 -8.91 -3.62 6.56
C LYS A 47 -7.52 -3.02 6.66
N GLY A 48 -6.55 -3.77 7.19
CA GLY A 48 -5.16 -3.32 7.30
C GLY A 48 -4.54 -3.02 5.94
N ARG A 49 -4.81 -3.87 4.94
CA ARG A 49 -4.35 -3.65 3.57
C ARG A 49 -4.97 -2.40 2.95
N ARG A 50 -6.26 -2.16 3.17
CA ARG A 50 -6.94 -0.94 2.71
C ARG A 50 -6.34 0.31 3.35
N GLU A 51 -6.06 0.27 4.64
CA GLU A 51 -5.46 1.40 5.37
C GLU A 51 -4.04 1.74 4.88
N ILE A 52 -3.24 0.72 4.56
CA ILE A 52 -1.93 0.88 3.92
C ILE A 52 -2.06 1.56 2.57
N ILE A 53 -3.02 1.14 1.73
CA ILE A 53 -3.25 1.73 0.40
C ILE A 53 -3.71 3.18 0.51
N ILE A 54 -4.59 3.51 1.46
CA ILE A 54 -5.04 4.89 1.70
C ILE A 54 -3.86 5.75 2.14
N SER A 55 -3.09 5.29 3.13
CA SER A 55 -1.90 6.00 3.62
C SER A 55 -0.86 6.23 2.52
N PHE A 56 -0.69 5.23 1.64
CA PHE A 56 0.19 5.32 0.48
C PHE A 56 -0.28 6.41 -0.48
N SER A 57 -1.57 6.39 -0.84
CA SER A 57 -2.17 7.37 -1.75
C SER A 57 -2.07 8.80 -1.21
N GLU A 58 -2.33 8.99 0.08
CA GLU A 58 -2.21 10.30 0.74
C GLU A 58 -0.78 10.83 0.72
N ALA A 59 0.20 10.00 1.09
CA ALA A 59 1.61 10.37 1.08
C ALA A 59 2.10 10.71 -0.34
N LEU A 60 1.71 9.88 -1.32
CA LEU A 60 2.04 10.10 -2.73
C LEU A 60 1.45 11.42 -3.25
N SER A 61 0.17 11.65 -2.98
CA SER A 61 -0.56 12.85 -3.43
C SER A 61 0.06 14.13 -2.88
N LYS A 62 0.44 14.16 -1.60
CA LYS A 62 1.13 15.31 -0.98
C LYS A 62 2.47 15.59 -1.66
N ASN A 63 3.30 14.57 -1.85
CA ASN A 63 4.61 14.73 -2.48
C ASN A 63 4.49 15.23 -3.93
N ILE A 64 3.57 14.66 -4.72
CA ILE A 64 3.31 15.08 -6.10
C ILE A 64 2.82 16.54 -6.12
N GLY A 65 1.89 16.89 -5.24
CA GLY A 65 1.34 18.25 -5.16
C GLY A 65 2.41 19.29 -4.86
N SER A 66 3.25 19.05 -3.84
CA SER A 66 4.34 19.96 -3.47
C SER A 66 5.39 20.11 -4.57
N SER A 67 5.81 19.00 -5.18
CA SER A 67 6.79 19.01 -6.28
C SER A 67 6.27 19.75 -7.51
N THR A 68 5.00 19.50 -7.89
CA THR A 68 4.36 20.15 -9.04
C THR A 68 4.20 21.65 -8.81
N ALA A 69 3.81 22.06 -7.60
CA ALA A 69 3.69 23.47 -7.26
C ALA A 69 5.04 24.19 -7.37
N TYR A 70 6.12 23.58 -6.86
CA TYR A 70 7.45 24.15 -6.97
C TYR A 70 7.92 24.29 -8.42
N ILE A 71 7.77 23.23 -9.23
CA ILE A 71 8.08 23.27 -10.67
C ILE A 71 7.28 24.36 -11.38
N ALA A 72 5.99 24.51 -11.07
CA ALA A 72 5.15 25.54 -11.68
C ALA A 72 5.62 26.96 -11.34
N TYR A 73 6.06 27.19 -10.09
CA TYR A 73 6.63 28.49 -9.70
C TYR A 73 7.98 28.76 -10.37
N LEU A 74 8.85 27.75 -10.49
CA LEU A 74 10.11 27.86 -11.24
C LEU A 74 9.85 28.21 -12.71
N LEU A 75 8.97 27.48 -13.39
CA LEU A 75 8.58 27.78 -14.78
C LEU A 75 7.99 29.17 -14.93
N SER A 76 7.14 29.58 -14.00
CA SER A 76 6.51 30.90 -14.04
C SER A 76 7.52 32.03 -13.82
N SER A 77 8.68 31.76 -13.23
CA SER A 77 9.69 32.78 -12.94
C SER A 77 10.33 33.41 -14.15
N ASP A 78 10.41 32.65 -15.24
CA ASP A 78 10.90 33.15 -16.53
C ASP A 78 9.91 34.12 -17.21
N PHE A 79 8.61 34.04 -16.85
CA PHE A 79 7.54 34.81 -17.49
C PHE A 79 6.94 35.90 -16.62
N ASN A 80 7.18 35.88 -15.30
CA ASN A 80 6.57 36.80 -14.34
C ASN A 80 7.61 37.42 -13.40
N SER A 81 7.96 38.68 -13.64
CA SER A 81 8.84 39.46 -12.73
C SER A 81 8.08 40.16 -11.60
N GLY A 82 6.88 39.69 -11.26
CA GLY A 82 6.00 40.31 -10.28
C GLY A 82 6.57 40.29 -8.85
N LYS A 83 6.25 41.33 -8.06
CA LYS A 83 6.60 41.39 -6.63
C LYS A 83 6.05 40.15 -5.89
N GLY A 84 6.90 39.50 -5.10
CA GLY A 84 6.54 38.34 -4.26
C GLY A 84 6.70 36.97 -4.91
N LEU A 85 7.15 36.88 -6.17
CA LEU A 85 7.41 35.57 -6.78
C LEU A 85 8.57 34.82 -6.09
N ALA A 86 9.66 35.52 -5.75
CA ALA A 86 10.80 34.92 -5.06
C ALA A 86 10.40 34.31 -3.69
N GLU A 87 9.49 34.98 -2.96
CA GLU A 87 8.91 34.44 -1.72
C GLU A 87 8.09 33.19 -1.99
N LYS A 88 7.24 33.18 -3.03
CA LYS A 88 6.46 31.98 -3.42
C LYS A 88 7.32 30.81 -3.85
N ILE A 89 8.40 31.05 -4.58
CA ILE A 89 9.40 30.02 -4.94
C ILE A 89 10.04 29.46 -3.67
N THR A 90 10.44 30.34 -2.75
CA THR A 90 11.04 29.92 -1.47
C THR A 90 10.06 29.09 -0.64
N GLU A 91 8.83 29.57 -0.46
CA GLU A 91 7.78 28.87 0.29
C GLU A 91 7.48 27.49 -0.32
N SER A 92 7.36 27.40 -1.65
CA SER A 92 7.11 26.14 -2.33
C SER A 92 8.32 25.19 -2.29
N SER A 93 9.56 25.70 -2.34
CA SER A 93 10.76 24.86 -2.15
C SER A 93 10.82 24.24 -0.75
N VAL A 94 10.44 25.00 0.28
CA VAL A 94 10.39 24.51 1.67
C VAL A 94 9.32 23.44 1.79
N LYS A 95 8.11 23.67 1.27
CA LYS A 95 7.03 22.66 1.28
C LYS A 95 7.40 21.38 0.51
N MET A 96 8.14 21.51 -0.58
CA MET A 96 8.64 20.35 -1.32
C MET A 96 9.64 19.56 -0.48
N LEU A 97 10.61 20.24 0.15
CA LEU A 97 11.60 19.62 1.02
C LEU A 97 10.96 18.93 2.22
N GLU A 98 9.99 19.59 2.86
CA GLU A 98 9.20 19.00 3.95
C GLU A 98 8.44 17.74 3.50
N SER A 99 8.00 17.69 2.23
CA SER A 99 7.33 16.52 1.67
C SER A 99 8.26 15.35 1.31
N GLU A 100 9.59 15.48 1.48
CA GLU A 100 10.50 14.32 1.34
C GLU A 100 10.16 13.20 2.35
N ILE A 101 9.60 13.56 3.50
CA ILE A 101 9.09 12.59 4.48
C ILE A 101 7.94 11.80 3.86
N ASP A 102 7.00 12.47 3.20
CA ASP A 102 5.88 11.85 2.50
C ASP A 102 6.37 11.00 1.31
N ARG A 103 7.39 11.45 0.57
CA ARG A 103 8.05 10.64 -0.47
C ARG A 103 8.62 9.34 0.09
N THR A 104 9.37 9.44 1.17
CA THR A 104 10.01 8.27 1.82
C THR A 104 8.95 7.31 2.36
N ARG A 105 7.88 7.84 2.95
CA ARG A 105 6.73 7.07 3.40
C ARG A 105 6.03 6.37 2.25
N ALA A 106 5.79 7.04 1.13
CA ALA A 106 5.17 6.44 -0.05
C ALA A 106 6.01 5.27 -0.61
N LYS A 107 7.35 5.44 -0.70
CA LYS A 107 8.27 4.38 -1.12
C LYS A 107 8.26 3.17 -0.16
N ALA A 108 8.26 3.42 1.15
CA ALA A 108 8.19 2.35 2.14
C ALA A 108 6.86 1.58 2.03
N LEU A 109 5.74 2.29 1.89
CA LEU A 109 4.42 1.70 1.76
C LEU A 109 4.24 0.96 0.43
N SER A 110 4.83 1.40 -0.68
CA SER A 110 4.79 0.67 -1.95
C SER A 110 5.50 -0.69 -1.86
N GLY A 111 6.63 -0.75 -1.12
CA GLY A 111 7.32 -1.99 -0.80
C GLY A 111 6.46 -2.96 0.02
N ILE A 112 5.69 -2.43 0.99
CA ILE A 112 4.77 -3.23 1.82
C ILE A 112 3.57 -3.73 1.00
N ILE A 113 3.04 -2.93 0.06
CA ILE A 113 1.96 -3.35 -0.85
C ILE A 113 2.43 -4.52 -1.75
N GLY A 114 3.74 -4.66 -1.98
CA GLY A 114 4.34 -5.77 -2.71
C GLY A 114 4.13 -5.67 -4.22
N ASN A 115 3.82 -4.49 -4.74
CA ASN A 115 3.66 -4.26 -6.18
C ASN A 115 4.93 -3.59 -6.74
N ASN A 116 5.75 -4.39 -7.40
CA ASN A 116 7.01 -3.93 -8.00
C ASN A 116 6.78 -2.82 -9.04
N LEU A 117 5.72 -2.91 -9.85
CA LEU A 117 5.39 -1.89 -10.85
C LEU A 117 5.14 -0.52 -10.21
N VAL A 118 4.47 -0.50 -9.05
CA VAL A 118 4.20 0.76 -8.33
C VAL A 118 5.49 1.34 -7.76
N THR A 119 6.35 0.48 -7.22
CA THR A 119 7.65 0.91 -6.67
C THR A 119 8.57 1.43 -7.77
N ASP A 120 8.65 0.74 -8.90
CA ASP A 120 9.46 1.13 -10.06
C ASP A 120 8.99 2.47 -10.63
N ALA A 121 7.67 2.63 -10.82
CA ALA A 121 7.08 3.89 -11.29
C ALA A 121 7.38 5.06 -10.33
N LEU A 122 7.41 4.80 -9.02
CA LEU A 122 7.75 5.80 -8.01
C LEU A 122 9.22 6.24 -8.08
N LEU A 123 10.13 5.29 -8.30
CA LEU A 123 11.55 5.59 -8.49
C LEU A 123 11.78 6.37 -9.78
N GLU A 124 11.08 6.00 -10.85
CA GLU A 124 11.19 6.69 -12.14
C GLU A 124 10.62 8.12 -12.06
N TYR A 125 9.47 8.29 -11.40
CA TYR A 125 8.89 9.62 -11.14
C TYR A 125 9.86 10.51 -10.36
N ASP A 126 10.48 9.99 -9.30
CA ASP A 126 11.43 10.75 -8.47
C ASP A 126 12.65 11.22 -9.27
N LYS A 127 13.15 10.34 -10.16
CA LYS A 127 14.23 10.68 -11.08
C LYS A 127 13.81 11.81 -12.02
N TYR A 128 12.67 11.68 -12.71
CA TYR A 128 12.22 12.71 -13.66
C TYR A 128 11.95 14.06 -12.99
N ILE A 129 11.35 14.08 -11.80
CA ILE A 129 11.13 15.33 -11.07
C ILE A 129 12.46 15.98 -10.71
N SER A 130 13.42 15.21 -10.23
CA SER A 130 14.76 15.70 -9.88
C SER A 130 15.48 16.27 -11.11
N ASP A 131 15.38 15.58 -12.25
CA ASP A 131 15.97 16.01 -13.52
C ASP A 131 15.32 17.32 -14.01
N VAL A 132 13.98 17.42 -13.96
CA VAL A 132 13.24 18.65 -14.34
C VAL A 132 13.61 19.82 -13.44
N ILE A 133 13.61 19.64 -12.12
CA ILE A 133 13.99 20.72 -11.19
C ILE A 133 15.43 21.17 -11.44
N SER A 134 16.35 20.22 -11.62
CA SER A 134 17.76 20.52 -11.89
C SER A 134 17.92 21.32 -13.19
N PHE A 135 17.21 20.93 -14.25
CA PHE A 135 17.19 21.66 -15.51
C PHE A 135 16.63 23.08 -15.37
N LEU A 136 15.54 23.26 -14.61
CA LEU A 136 14.93 24.57 -14.39
C LEU A 136 15.79 25.51 -13.54
N ILE A 137 16.58 24.97 -12.60
CA ILE A 137 17.47 25.76 -11.76
C ILE A 137 18.77 26.12 -12.49
N ASP A 138 19.40 25.15 -13.16
CA ASP A 138 20.59 25.37 -13.99
C ASP A 138 20.51 24.54 -15.28
N PRO A 139 20.07 25.15 -16.39
CA PRO A 139 19.94 24.46 -17.68
C PRO A 139 21.25 23.84 -18.18
N ARG A 140 22.40 24.35 -17.73
CA ARG A 140 23.74 23.85 -18.12
C ARG A 140 24.18 22.63 -17.31
N CYS A 141 23.45 22.27 -16.26
CA CYS A 141 23.74 21.11 -15.43
C CYS A 141 23.28 19.79 -16.10
N SER A 142 22.22 19.85 -16.91
CA SER A 142 21.68 18.70 -17.67
C SER A 142 22.67 18.10 -18.68
N ASP A 143 23.42 18.95 -19.39
CA ASP A 143 24.34 18.52 -20.46
C ASP A 143 25.56 17.73 -19.95
N LYS A 144 25.93 17.85 -18.67
CA LYS A 144 27.08 17.12 -18.11
C LYS A 144 26.78 15.64 -17.90
N VAL A 145 25.57 15.32 -17.42
CA VAL A 145 25.17 13.93 -17.14
C VAL A 145 24.95 13.13 -18.43
N GLU A 146 24.49 13.77 -19.51
CA GLU A 146 24.40 13.12 -20.83
C GLU A 146 25.77 12.94 -21.48
N ARG A 147 26.71 13.89 -21.32
CA ARG A 147 28.10 13.72 -21.83
C ARG A 147 28.84 12.57 -21.14
N ASP A 148 28.70 12.40 -19.83
CA ASP A 148 29.39 11.33 -19.09
C ASP A 148 28.80 9.93 -19.34
N ARG A 149 27.61 9.81 -19.94
CA ARG A 149 27.03 8.52 -20.37
C ARG A 149 27.43 8.11 -21.79
N LEU A 150 28.09 9.00 -22.54
CA LEU A 150 28.52 8.80 -23.92
C LEU A 150 30.05 8.60 -24.05
N ILE A 151 30.79 8.55 -22.93
CA ILE A 151 32.23 8.28 -22.86
C ILE A 151 32.47 6.89 -22.29
#